data_AF-A0A1B1N1T5-F1
#
_entry.id   AF-A0A1B1N1T5-F1
#
_cell.length_a   1.000
_cell.length_b   1.000
_cell.length_c   1.000
_cell.angle_alpha   90.00
_cell.angle_beta   90.00
_cell.angle_gamma   90.00
#
_symmetry.space_group_name_H-M   'P 1'
#
loop_
_entity.id
_entity.type
_entity.pdbx_description
1 polymer ?
#
loop_
_entity_poly.entity_id
_entity_poly.type
_entity_poly.pdbx_seq_one_letter_code
_entity_poly.pdbx_strand_id
1 'polypeptide(L)'
;MKRIIFSVIGILLVLLIIAYMGFYRYNHSTINKTLNLDHANLAIVNFAKGKIAILNNEKELKVVYLKKGVLGWKKALDPAPILKNTQAYNQLVSFFNIDGQAFVFGFFPSQNIKSVIFNDRSYLSGSLEISYEVGQEGSWFIPLNKNITTLSSENLIVIMNDGTRVSYPFSELR
;
A
#
# COMPACT_ATOMS: atom_id res chain seq x y z
N MET A 1 -4.41 51.07 -26.54
CA MET A 1 -3.17 50.31 -26.28
C MET A 1 -3.23 49.49 -24.98
N LYS A 2 -3.45 50.10 -23.79
CA LYS A 2 -3.53 49.37 -22.50
C LYS A 2 -4.54 48.20 -22.49
N ARG A 3 -5.75 48.38 -23.06
CA ARG A 3 -6.78 47.33 -23.14
C ARG A 3 -6.35 46.10 -23.95
N ILE A 4 -5.65 46.29 -25.08
CA ILE A 4 -5.14 45.20 -25.92
C ILE A 4 -4.06 44.41 -25.17
N ILE A 5 -3.17 45.11 -24.47
CA ILE A 5 -2.12 44.48 -23.63
C ILE A 5 -2.76 43.61 -22.55
N PHE A 6 -3.78 44.11 -21.84
CA PHE A 6 -4.50 43.31 -20.84
C PHE A 6 -5.19 42.08 -21.44
N SER A 7 -5.80 42.19 -22.64
CA SER A 7 -6.40 41.05 -23.33
C SER A 7 -5.36 40.01 -23.75
N VAL A 8 -4.21 40.43 -24.28
CA VAL A 8 -3.11 39.52 -24.66
C VAL A 8 -2.54 38.80 -23.44
N ILE A 9 -2.33 39.52 -22.33
CA ILE A 9 -1.90 38.93 -21.06
C ILE A 9 -2.94 37.90 -20.57
N GLY A 10 -4.23 38.24 -20.64
CA GLY A 10 -5.30 37.33 -20.27
C GLY A 10 -5.31 36.03 -21.08
N ILE A 11 -5.16 36.11 -22.40
CA ILE A 11 -5.08 34.93 -23.29
C ILE A 11 -3.85 34.08 -22.94
N LEU A 12 -2.70 34.72 -22.73
CA LEU A 12 -1.46 34.02 -22.41
C LEU A 12 -1.55 33.28 -21.07
N LEU A 13 -2.18 33.89 -20.06
CA LEU A 13 -2.46 33.23 -18.78
C LEU A 13 -3.38 32.01 -18.94
N VAL A 14 -4.43 32.10 -19.74
CA VAL A 14 -5.33 30.96 -20.00
C VAL A 14 -4.58 29.83 -20.70
N LEU A 15 -3.75 30.13 -21.70
CA LEU A 15 -2.94 29.12 -22.38
C LEU A 15 -1.94 28.44 -21.43
N LEU A 16 -1.30 29.19 -20.54
CA LEU A 16 -0.42 28.64 -19.52
C LEU A 16 -1.17 27.70 -18.56
N ILE A 17 -2.38 28.05 -18.13
CA ILE A 17 -3.21 27.19 -17.27
C ILE A 17 -3.55 25.89 -17.99
N ILE A 18 -3.97 25.96 -19.27
CA ILE A 18 -4.30 24.76 -20.06
C ILE A 18 -3.07 23.87 -20.24
N ALA A 19 -1.92 24.46 -20.59
CA ALA A 19 -0.66 23.73 -20.75
C ALA A 19 -0.24 23.05 -19.45
N TYR A 20 -0.34 23.76 -18.32
CA TYR A 20 -0.05 23.22 -17.00
C TYR A 20 -0.98 22.06 -16.63
N MET A 21 -2.29 22.21 -16.85
CA MET A 21 -3.26 21.14 -16.60
C MET A 21 -3.01 19.91 -17.48
N GLY A 22 -2.66 20.12 -18.75
CA GLY A 22 -2.29 19.05 -19.69
C GLY A 22 -1.05 18.28 -19.22
N PHE A 23 0.01 19.00 -18.86
CA PHE A 23 1.24 18.42 -18.33
C PHE A 23 1.01 17.67 -17.01
N TYR A 24 0.27 18.27 -16.08
CA TYR A 24 -0.10 17.65 -14.81
C TYR A 24 -0.86 16.34 -15.05
N ARG A 25 -1.87 16.34 -15.91
CA ARG A 25 -2.66 15.15 -16.23
C ARG A 25 -1.82 14.06 -16.89
N TYR A 26 -0.87 14.43 -17.75
CA TYR A 26 0.05 13.49 -18.37
C TYR A 26 0.91 12.76 -17.33
N ASN A 27 1.50 13.50 -16.39
CA ASN A 27 2.34 12.92 -15.32
C ASN A 27 1.55 12.09 -14.30
N HIS A 28 0.24 12.31 -14.21
CA HIS A 28 -0.64 11.55 -13.31
C HIS A 28 -1.53 10.54 -14.05
N SER A 29 -1.29 10.30 -15.35
CA SER A 29 -2.13 9.43 -16.19
C SER A 29 -2.11 7.96 -15.74
N THR A 30 -0.96 7.48 -15.26
CA THR A 30 -0.75 6.11 -14.80
C THR A 30 -0.14 6.09 -13.40
N ILE A 31 -0.29 4.95 -12.71
CA ILE A 31 0.28 4.77 -11.35
C ILE A 31 1.81 4.89 -11.41
N ASN A 32 2.48 4.25 -12.39
CA ASN A 32 3.93 4.32 -12.52
C ASN A 32 4.45 5.76 -12.64
N LYS A 33 3.81 6.59 -13.49
CA LYS A 33 4.18 8.01 -13.64
C LYS A 33 3.91 8.80 -12.36
N THR A 34 2.79 8.53 -11.69
CA THR A 34 2.46 9.18 -10.41
C THR A 34 3.48 8.85 -9.30
N LEU A 35 4.10 7.68 -9.36
CA LEU A 35 5.12 7.25 -8.41
C LEU A 35 6.55 7.57 -8.86
N ASN A 36 6.75 8.12 -10.06
CA ASN A 36 8.05 8.31 -10.70
C ASN A 36 8.89 7.01 -10.72
N LEU A 37 8.25 5.88 -11.00
CA LEU A 37 8.90 4.58 -11.08
C LEU A 37 9.01 4.15 -12.53
N ASP A 38 10.19 4.32 -13.10
CA ASP A 38 10.52 3.74 -14.39
C ASP A 38 11.08 2.32 -14.13
N HIS A 39 10.33 1.29 -14.56
CA HIS A 39 10.74 -0.12 -14.55
C HIS A 39 10.91 -0.81 -13.18
N ALA A 40 10.39 -0.23 -12.09
CA ALA A 40 10.38 -0.93 -10.79
C ALA A 40 9.40 -2.11 -10.80
N ASN A 41 9.77 -3.20 -10.12
CA ASN A 41 8.90 -4.34 -9.89
C ASN A 41 7.76 -3.91 -8.95
N LEU A 42 6.58 -3.68 -9.52
CA LEU A 42 5.45 -3.03 -8.88
C LEU A 42 4.25 -3.98 -8.91
N ALA A 43 3.79 -4.43 -7.74
CA ALA A 43 2.51 -5.10 -7.63
C ALA A 43 1.41 -4.05 -7.39
N ILE A 44 0.33 -4.13 -8.19
CA ILE A 44 -0.82 -3.23 -8.06
C ILE A 44 -2.04 -4.06 -7.69
N VAL A 45 -2.66 -3.73 -6.56
CA VAL A 45 -3.88 -4.41 -6.08
C VAL A 45 -5.03 -3.43 -5.94
N ASN A 46 -6.26 -3.89 -6.24
CA ASN A 46 -7.45 -3.09 -6.01
C ASN A 46 -7.75 -3.09 -4.50
N PHE A 47 -8.04 -1.91 -3.92
CA PHE A 47 -8.35 -1.78 -2.50
C PHE A 47 -9.23 -0.56 -2.25
N ALA A 48 -10.30 -0.74 -1.47
CA ALA A 48 -11.34 0.28 -1.29
C ALA A 48 -11.78 0.90 -2.65
N LYS A 49 -11.87 2.22 -2.73
CA LYS A 49 -12.20 2.97 -3.97
C LYS A 49 -10.98 3.33 -4.82
N GLY A 50 -9.84 2.66 -4.61
CA GLY A 50 -8.56 3.00 -5.21
C GLY A 50 -7.71 1.79 -5.51
N LYS A 51 -6.40 2.01 -5.58
CA LYS A 51 -5.41 0.96 -5.80
C LYS A 51 -4.26 1.13 -4.82
N ILE A 52 -3.66 0.01 -4.45
CA ILE A 52 -2.43 -0.02 -3.68
C ILE A 52 -1.29 -0.41 -4.61
N ALA A 53 -0.22 0.36 -4.57
CA ALA A 53 1.06 0.07 -5.14
C ALA A 53 1.96 -0.52 -4.06
N ILE A 54 2.47 -1.73 -4.28
CA ILE A 54 3.43 -2.39 -3.40
C ILE A 54 4.78 -2.35 -4.12
N LEU A 55 5.71 -1.63 -3.52
CA LEU A 55 7.09 -1.52 -3.97
C LEU A 55 7.95 -2.35 -3.03
N ASN A 56 8.45 -3.46 -3.53
CA ASN A 56 9.32 -4.32 -2.76
C ASN A 56 10.74 -4.24 -3.34
N ASN A 57 11.64 -3.55 -2.64
CA ASN A 57 13.04 -3.43 -3.02
C ASN A 57 13.95 -4.11 -1.98
N GLU A 58 15.27 -4.08 -2.18
CA GLU A 58 16.23 -4.74 -1.29
C GLU A 58 16.26 -4.15 0.13
N LYS A 59 15.94 -2.86 0.29
CA LYS A 59 16.07 -2.13 1.56
C LYS A 59 14.76 -2.07 2.33
N GLU A 60 13.64 -1.99 1.65
CA GLU A 60 12.34 -1.75 2.25
C GLU A 60 11.18 -2.35 1.45
N LEU A 61 10.09 -2.63 2.17
CA LEU A 61 8.77 -2.85 1.62
C LEU A 61 7.95 -1.56 1.82
N LYS A 62 7.60 -0.91 0.71
CA LYS A 62 6.80 0.31 0.71
C LYS A 62 5.45 0.07 0.08
N VAL A 63 4.40 0.59 0.70
CA VAL A 63 3.03 0.49 0.23
C VAL A 63 2.47 1.89 0.05
N VAL A 64 1.86 2.18 -1.10
CA VAL A 64 1.27 3.50 -1.39
C VAL A 64 -0.16 3.31 -1.84
N TYR A 65 -1.10 4.01 -1.22
CA TYR A 65 -2.48 4.03 -1.66
C TYR A 65 -2.73 5.19 -2.62
N LEU A 66 -3.33 4.87 -3.77
CA LEU A 66 -3.65 5.82 -4.83
C LEU A 66 -5.15 5.87 -5.10
N LYS A 67 -5.67 7.09 -5.26
CA LYS A 67 -7.04 7.34 -5.76
C LYS A 67 -6.99 7.98 -7.13
N LYS A 68 -7.91 7.58 -8.01
CA LYS A 68 -8.09 8.22 -9.32
C LYS A 68 -9.05 9.39 -9.18
N GLY A 69 -8.61 10.58 -9.60
CA GLY A 69 -9.44 11.79 -9.72
C GLY A 69 -9.56 12.25 -11.17
N VAL A 70 -10.16 13.43 -11.37
CA VAL A 70 -10.39 14.02 -12.71
C VAL A 70 -9.08 14.28 -13.46
N LEU A 71 -8.03 14.68 -12.73
CA LEU A 71 -6.71 14.98 -13.28
C LEU A 71 -5.75 13.78 -13.29
N GLY A 72 -6.23 12.57 -13.00
CA GLY A 72 -5.41 11.35 -12.96
C GLY A 72 -5.28 10.75 -11.56
N TRP A 73 -4.31 9.86 -11.41
CA TRP A 73 -3.98 9.21 -10.15
C TRP A 73 -3.26 10.17 -9.21
N LYS A 74 -3.51 10.04 -7.92
CA LYS A 74 -2.78 10.79 -6.88
C LYS A 74 -2.49 9.88 -5.70
N LYS A 75 -1.36 10.10 -5.04
CA LYS A 75 -1.06 9.51 -3.73
C LYS A 75 -2.07 10.05 -2.74
N ALA A 76 -2.81 9.16 -2.10
CA ALA A 76 -3.81 9.51 -1.09
C ALA A 76 -3.35 9.12 0.31
N LEU A 77 -2.55 8.05 0.44
CA LEU A 77 -1.86 7.70 1.68
C LEU A 77 -0.50 7.07 1.33
N ASP A 78 0.54 7.45 2.08
CA ASP A 78 1.91 6.92 1.96
C ASP A 78 2.39 6.54 3.37
N PRO A 79 1.99 5.36 3.90
CA PRO A 79 2.43 4.89 5.21
C PRO A 79 3.96 4.74 5.27
N ALA A 80 4.51 4.75 6.49
CA ALA A 80 5.92 4.51 6.71
C ALA A 80 6.35 3.15 6.12
N PRO A 81 7.48 3.08 5.41
CA PRO A 81 7.97 1.83 4.84
C PRO A 81 8.44 0.87 5.93
N ILE A 82 8.38 -0.43 5.63
CA ILE A 82 8.96 -1.47 6.47
C ILE A 82 10.41 -1.67 6.02
N LEU A 83 11.37 -1.34 6.89
CA LEU A 83 12.78 -1.55 6.61
C LEU A 83 13.15 -3.03 6.76
N LYS A 84 13.83 -3.61 5.77
CA LYS A 84 14.22 -5.03 5.76
C LYS A 84 15.47 -5.35 6.56
N ASN A 85 16.17 -4.34 7.05
CA ASN A 85 17.42 -4.47 7.80
C ASN A 85 17.22 -4.72 9.31
N THR A 86 15.98 -4.93 9.77
CA THR A 86 15.68 -5.26 11.17
C THR A 86 15.46 -6.76 11.33
N GLN A 87 15.99 -7.31 12.43
CA GLN A 87 15.72 -8.67 12.89
C GLN A 87 14.47 -8.74 13.78
N ALA A 88 13.89 -7.60 14.14
CA ALA A 88 12.70 -7.54 14.97
C ALA A 88 11.45 -7.78 14.11
N TYR A 89 11.00 -9.03 14.05
CA TYR A 89 9.84 -9.46 13.25
C TYR A 89 8.53 -8.69 13.56
N ASN A 90 8.39 -8.15 14.76
CA ASN A 90 7.25 -7.30 15.13
C ASN A 90 7.24 -5.92 14.45
N GLN A 91 8.39 -5.45 13.97
CA GLN A 91 8.55 -4.22 13.18
C GLN A 91 8.36 -4.48 11.68
N LEU A 92 8.29 -5.74 11.28
CA LEU A 92 8.13 -6.15 9.88
C LEU A 92 6.66 -6.26 9.44
N VAL A 93 5.75 -5.69 10.22
CA VAL A 93 4.32 -5.64 9.93
C VAL A 93 3.81 -4.23 10.16
N SER A 94 2.95 -3.77 9.26
CA SER A 94 2.26 -2.50 9.38
C SER A 94 0.84 -2.61 8.83
N PHE A 95 0.00 -1.63 9.16
CA PHE A 95 -1.34 -1.54 8.61
C PHE A 95 -1.80 -0.10 8.52
N PHE A 96 -2.81 0.14 7.69
CA PHE A 96 -3.54 1.40 7.67
C PHE A 96 -5.01 1.17 7.34
N ASN A 97 -5.85 2.15 7.68
CA ASN A 97 -7.29 2.13 7.42
C ASN A 97 -7.67 3.18 6.38
N ILE A 98 -8.49 2.81 5.39
CA ILE A 98 -9.04 3.72 4.37
C ILE A 98 -10.47 3.31 4.03
N ASP A 99 -11.37 4.29 4.02
CA ASP A 99 -12.78 4.12 3.61
C ASP A 99 -13.50 2.93 4.31
N GLY A 100 -13.17 2.68 5.59
CA GLY A 100 -13.76 1.58 6.38
C GLY A 100 -13.10 0.22 6.19
N GLN A 101 -12.02 0.13 5.42
CA GLN A 101 -11.24 -1.09 5.15
C GLN A 101 -9.83 -0.95 5.72
N ALA A 102 -9.24 -2.05 6.17
CA ALA A 102 -7.85 -2.09 6.61
C ALA A 102 -6.99 -2.83 5.58
N PHE A 103 -5.76 -2.36 5.41
CA PHE A 103 -4.75 -3.06 4.63
C PHE A 103 -3.60 -3.41 5.56
N VAL A 104 -3.45 -4.70 5.86
CA VAL A 104 -2.33 -5.22 6.66
C VAL A 104 -1.28 -5.72 5.69
N PHE A 105 -0.02 -5.41 5.94
CA PHE A 105 1.08 -5.84 5.09
C PHE A 105 2.33 -6.06 5.91
N GLY A 106 3.21 -6.90 5.38
CA GLY A 106 4.45 -7.21 6.05
C GLY A 106 5.47 -7.85 5.14
N PHE A 107 6.65 -8.03 5.70
CA PHE A 107 7.76 -8.71 5.08
C PHE A 107 8.32 -9.74 6.05
N PHE A 108 8.72 -10.90 5.54
CA PHE A 108 9.53 -11.81 6.32
C PHE A 108 10.80 -12.17 5.55
N PRO A 109 11.99 -12.08 6.18
CA PRO A 109 13.25 -12.44 5.53
C PRO A 109 13.43 -13.95 5.38
N SER A 110 12.57 -14.76 5.99
CA SER A 110 12.67 -16.23 6.00
C SER A 110 11.83 -16.87 4.90
N GLN A 111 12.46 -17.76 4.12
CA GLN A 111 11.79 -18.62 3.15
C GLN A 111 11.02 -19.79 3.80
N ASN A 112 11.18 -19.98 5.12
CA ASN A 112 10.50 -21.05 5.86
C ASN A 112 9.05 -20.69 6.20
N ILE A 113 8.58 -19.51 5.80
CA ILE A 113 7.22 -19.04 6.04
C ILE A 113 6.38 -19.28 4.79
N LYS A 114 5.29 -20.01 4.97
CA LYS A 114 4.36 -20.38 3.91
C LYS A 114 3.28 -19.32 3.72
N SER A 115 2.59 -18.97 4.80
CA SER A 115 1.43 -18.07 4.73
C SER A 115 1.24 -17.28 6.01
N VAL A 116 0.48 -16.20 5.88
CA VAL A 116 0.03 -15.36 6.99
C VAL A 116 -1.48 -15.43 7.07
N ILE A 117 -1.95 -15.65 8.28
CA ILE A 117 -3.36 -15.78 8.60
C ILE A 117 -3.77 -14.59 9.46
N PHE A 118 -4.81 -13.90 9.01
CA PHE A 118 -5.53 -12.95 9.83
C PHE A 118 -6.78 -13.63 10.40
N ASN A 119 -6.90 -13.66 11.73
CA ASN A 119 -8.05 -14.19 12.43
C ASN A 119 -8.88 -13.05 13.02
N ASP A 120 -10.13 -12.94 12.59
CA ASP A 120 -11.08 -11.99 13.13
C ASP A 120 -12.05 -12.68 14.11
N ARG A 121 -11.79 -12.52 15.41
CA ARG A 121 -12.67 -13.01 16.49
C ARG A 121 -13.80 -12.04 16.86
N SER A 122 -13.94 -10.91 16.18
CA SER A 122 -14.92 -9.88 16.53
C SER A 122 -16.36 -10.21 16.12
N TYR A 123 -16.61 -11.32 15.43
CA TYR A 123 -17.95 -11.69 14.99
C TYR A 123 -18.63 -12.59 16.02
N LEU A 124 -19.78 -12.12 16.50
CA LEU A 124 -20.77 -12.87 17.31
C LEU A 124 -21.28 -14.17 16.64
N SER A 125 -20.73 -14.55 15.47
CA SER A 125 -21.21 -15.65 14.62
C SER A 125 -20.09 -16.49 13.97
N GLY A 126 -18.82 -16.36 14.40
CA GLY A 126 -17.72 -17.24 13.98
C GLY A 126 -16.42 -16.50 13.66
N SER A 127 -15.28 -17.18 13.79
CA SER A 127 -13.97 -16.61 13.44
C SER A 127 -13.79 -16.59 11.92
N LEU A 128 -13.57 -15.42 11.33
CA LEU A 128 -13.16 -15.31 9.94
C LEU A 128 -11.64 -15.49 9.87
N GLU A 129 -11.19 -16.57 9.23
CA GLU A 129 -9.77 -16.86 9.00
C GLU A 129 -9.43 -16.56 7.54
N ILE A 130 -8.56 -15.58 7.32
CA ILE A 130 -8.11 -15.18 5.98
C ILE A 130 -6.63 -15.54 5.87
N SER A 131 -6.29 -16.47 4.97
CA SER A 131 -4.92 -16.89 4.71
C SER A 131 -4.39 -16.29 3.41
N TYR A 132 -3.18 -15.74 3.46
CA TYR A 132 -2.44 -15.23 2.32
C TYR A 132 -1.07 -15.88 2.24
N GLU A 133 -0.71 -16.42 1.07
CA GLU A 133 0.62 -16.97 0.84
C GLU A 133 1.67 -15.85 0.86
N VAL A 134 2.82 -16.15 1.44
CA VAL A 134 3.97 -15.24 1.42
C VAL A 134 4.67 -15.39 0.07
N GLY A 135 4.91 -14.28 -0.63
CA GLY A 135 5.62 -14.28 -1.90
C GLY A 135 7.06 -14.79 -1.76
N GLN A 136 7.69 -15.19 -2.86
CA GLN A 136 9.08 -15.68 -2.85
C GLN A 136 10.06 -14.62 -2.29
N GLU A 137 9.72 -13.35 -2.50
CA GLU A 137 10.41 -12.17 -2.01
C GLU A 137 10.05 -11.79 -0.57
N GLY A 138 9.34 -12.65 0.17
CA GLY A 138 9.00 -12.49 1.58
C GLY A 138 7.88 -11.49 1.87
N SER A 139 7.38 -10.75 0.88
CA SER A 139 6.27 -9.80 1.08
C SER A 139 4.92 -10.49 1.08
N TRP A 140 4.01 -9.95 1.88
CA TRP A 140 2.63 -10.40 1.96
C TRP A 140 1.71 -9.23 2.32
N PHE A 141 0.42 -9.39 2.07
CA PHE A 141 -0.60 -8.41 2.42
C PHE A 141 -1.98 -9.08 2.58
N ILE A 142 -2.84 -8.46 3.39
CA ILE A 142 -4.20 -8.91 3.70
C ILE A 142 -5.12 -7.68 3.66
N PRO A 143 -5.95 -7.53 2.62
CA PRO A 143 -7.04 -6.55 2.61
C PRO A 143 -8.19 -7.05 3.50
N LEU A 144 -8.69 -6.18 4.38
CA LEU A 144 -9.78 -6.47 5.29
C LEU A 144 -10.95 -5.52 5.03
N ASN A 145 -12.17 -6.06 4.96
CA ASN A 145 -13.39 -5.28 4.75
C ASN A 145 -13.90 -4.60 6.04
N LYS A 146 -12.99 -4.20 6.93
CA LYS A 146 -13.28 -3.50 8.18
C LYS A 146 -12.06 -2.69 8.63
N ASN A 147 -12.27 -1.69 9.48
CA ASN A 147 -11.17 -1.02 10.17
C ASN A 147 -10.60 -1.90 11.28
N ILE A 148 -9.30 -1.76 11.54
CA ILE A 148 -8.65 -2.31 12.73
C ILE A 148 -7.93 -1.19 13.48
N THR A 149 -7.93 -1.24 14.81
CA THR A 149 -7.23 -0.24 15.65
C THR A 149 -5.85 -0.72 16.07
N THR A 150 -5.70 -2.03 16.26
CA THR A 150 -4.46 -2.67 16.73
C THR A 150 -4.32 -4.07 16.12
N LEU A 151 -3.07 -4.51 15.94
CA LEU A 151 -2.75 -5.92 15.70
C LEU A 151 -2.48 -6.60 17.04
N SER A 152 -3.27 -7.61 17.39
CA SER A 152 -3.04 -8.45 18.57
C SER A 152 -2.41 -9.78 18.16
N SER A 153 -1.82 -10.48 19.14
CA SER A 153 -1.28 -11.83 18.96
C SER A 153 -2.30 -12.82 18.41
N GLU A 154 -3.55 -12.68 18.83
CA GLU A 154 -4.64 -13.56 18.40
C GLU A 154 -5.08 -13.31 16.94
N ASN A 155 -4.83 -12.11 16.42
CA ASN A 155 -5.33 -11.68 15.13
C ASN A 155 -4.39 -12.03 13.97
N LEU A 156 -3.11 -12.28 14.24
CA LEU A 156 -2.12 -12.48 13.18
C LEU A 156 -1.21 -13.67 13.50
N ILE A 157 -1.26 -14.67 12.63
CA ILE A 157 -0.55 -15.94 12.79
C ILE A 157 0.25 -16.20 11.52
N VAL A 158 1.49 -16.65 11.68
CA VAL A 158 2.34 -17.12 10.60
C VAL A 158 2.31 -18.64 10.58
N ILE A 159 2.19 -19.22 9.38
CA ILE A 159 2.30 -20.65 9.12
C ILE A 159 3.64 -20.91 8.46
N MET A 160 4.46 -21.74 9.10
CA MET A 160 5.74 -22.20 8.57
C MET A 160 5.52 -23.32 7.54
N ASN A 161 6.55 -23.63 6.73
CA ASN A 161 6.50 -24.70 5.72
C ASN A 161 6.25 -26.09 6.32
N ASP A 162 6.64 -26.32 7.58
CA ASP A 162 6.39 -27.55 8.35
C ASP A 162 5.00 -27.58 9.01
N GLY A 163 4.19 -26.53 8.85
CA GLY A 163 2.86 -26.40 9.45
C GLY A 163 2.86 -25.76 10.85
N THR A 164 4.02 -25.43 11.42
CA THR A 164 4.12 -24.73 12.71
C THR A 164 3.39 -23.38 12.64
N ARG A 165 2.58 -23.09 13.67
CA ARG A 165 1.83 -21.83 13.80
C ARG A 165 2.51 -20.93 14.81
N VAL A 166 2.93 -19.73 14.41
CA VAL A 166 3.55 -18.74 15.29
C VAL A 166 2.70 -17.48 15.33
N SER A 167 2.29 -17.06 16.52
CA SER A 167 1.44 -15.88 16.69
C SER A 167 2.26 -14.59 16.78
N TYR A 168 1.69 -13.46 16.36
CA TYR A 168 2.26 -12.13 16.61
C TYR A 168 2.52 -11.94 18.13
N PRO A 169 3.58 -11.26 18.61
CA PRO A 169 4.58 -10.46 17.88
C PRO A 169 5.74 -11.26 17.26
N PHE A 170 5.58 -12.57 17.05
CA PHE A 170 6.57 -13.43 16.39
C PHE A 170 7.91 -13.52 17.13
N SER A 171 7.89 -13.44 18.46
CA SER A 171 9.09 -13.56 19.29
C SER A 171 9.86 -14.86 19.09
N GLU A 172 9.19 -15.89 18.57
CA GLU A 172 9.73 -17.24 18.33
C GLU A 172 10.41 -17.39 16.96
N LEU A 173 10.28 -16.43 16.04
CA LEU A 173 10.86 -16.50 14.68
C LEU A 173 12.35 -16.09 14.61
N ARG A 174 13.09 -16.17 15.72
CA ARG A 174 14.50 -15.74 15.78
C ARG A 174 15.45 -16.62 14.97
#